data_AF-A0A9X3HYS5-F1
#
_entry.id   AF-A0A9X3HYS5-F1
#
_cell.length_a   1.000
_cell.length_b   1.000
_cell.length_c   1.000
_cell.angle_alpha   90.00
_cell.angle_beta   90.00
_cell.angle_gamma   90.00
#
_symmetry.space_group_name_H-M   'P 1'
#
loop_
_entity.id
_entity.type
_entity.pdbx_description
1 polymer ?
#
loop_
_entity_poly.entity_id
_entity_poly.type
_entity_poly.pdbx_seq_one_letter_code
_entity_poly.pdbx_strand_id
1 'polypeptide(L)'
;MKIRLVLSVFITFFSGWISYQTVTPFFTNKLEKVLFNWVPLPDIAAWSVFVLGLFASSIFISAFLDKKEVKGLTRVLYISVIIGMAIGTSINYARYCFIIKPNGLLECPLKIGYKKNLMRDYVTDLSLCEKL
;
A
#
# COMPACT_ATOMS: atom_id res chain seq x y z
N MET A 1 -15.13 -11.12 21.54
CA MET A 1 -14.36 -9.85 21.42
C MET A 1 -12.87 -10.08 21.23
N LYS A 2 -12.22 -10.93 22.04
CA LYS A 2 -10.77 -11.22 21.95
C LYS A 2 -10.28 -11.62 20.53
N ILE A 3 -10.98 -12.53 19.85
CA ILE A 3 -10.58 -12.98 18.50
C ILE A 3 -10.66 -11.86 17.44
N ARG A 4 -11.66 -10.97 17.55
CA ARG A 4 -11.83 -9.83 16.62
C ARG A 4 -10.71 -8.81 16.80
N LEU A 5 -10.31 -8.56 18.05
CA LEU A 5 -9.18 -7.69 18.36
C LEU A 5 -7.87 -8.26 17.80
N VAL A 6 -7.58 -9.54 18.05
CA VAL A 6 -6.36 -10.21 17.54
C VAL A 6 -6.32 -10.16 16.02
N LEU A 7 -7.43 -10.48 15.35
CA LEU A 7 -7.52 -10.42 13.89
C LEU A 7 -7.30 -9.00 13.36
N SER A 8 -7.88 -7.98 14.02
CA SER A 8 -7.71 -6.58 13.65
C SER A 8 -6.25 -6.14 13.75
N VAL A 9 -5.57 -6.49 14.85
CA VAL A 9 -4.14 -6.19 15.03
C VAL A 9 -3.29 -6.90 13.98
N PHE A 10 -3.58 -8.17 13.70
CA PHE A 10 -2.87 -8.93 12.67
C PHE A 10 -3.02 -8.32 11.27
N ILE A 11 -4.25 -7.96 10.88
CA ILE A 11 -4.53 -7.29 9.60
C ILE A 11 -3.80 -5.95 9.54
N THR A 12 -3.82 -5.18 10.62
CA THR A 12 -3.14 -3.87 10.71
C THR A 12 -1.63 -4.04 10.53
N PHE A 13 -1.03 -5.03 11.18
CA PHE A 13 0.40 -5.30 11.05
C PHE A 13 0.78 -5.67 9.61
N PHE A 14 0.05 -6.61 9.00
CA PHE A 14 0.35 -7.06 7.64
C PHE A 14 0.12 -5.97 6.58
N SER A 15 -0.99 -5.23 6.68
CA SER A 15 -1.27 -4.10 5.78
C SER A 15 -0.31 -2.92 6.00
N GLY A 16 0.14 -2.69 7.23
CA GLY A 16 1.18 -1.72 7.54
C GLY A 16 2.52 -2.10 6.93
N TRP A 17 2.89 -3.39 6.97
CA TRP A 17 4.08 -3.89 6.28
C TRP A 17 4.01 -3.68 4.76
N ILE A 18 2.88 -4.02 4.12
CA ILE A 18 2.68 -3.76 2.68
C ILE A 18 2.77 -2.27 2.37
N SER A 19 2.09 -1.43 3.16
CA SER A 19 2.10 0.03 2.98
C SER A 19 3.51 0.60 3.14
N TYR A 20 4.29 0.08 4.10
CA TYR A 20 5.69 0.44 4.27
C TYR A 20 6.53 0.13 3.02
N GLN A 21 6.33 -1.02 2.37
CA GLN A 21 7.02 -1.34 1.12
C GLN A 21 6.73 -0.36 -0.02
N THR A 22 5.60 0.37 0.01
CA THR A 22 5.32 1.40 -1.00
C THR A 22 6.16 2.67 -0.81
N VAL A 23 6.66 2.92 0.41
CA VAL A 23 7.48 4.09 0.75
C VAL A 23 8.97 3.77 0.92
N THR A 24 9.36 2.50 1.04
CA THR A 24 10.78 2.11 1.10
C THR A 24 11.65 2.67 -0.01
N PRO A 25 11.17 2.86 -1.26
CA PRO A 25 11.98 3.47 -2.31
C PRO A 25 12.50 4.87 -1.95
N PHE A 26 11.78 5.68 -1.17
CA PHE A 26 12.25 7.02 -0.81
C PHE A 26 13.44 7.03 0.15
N PHE A 27 13.75 5.90 0.79
CA PHE A 27 14.77 5.79 1.82
C PHE A 27 15.97 4.92 1.40
N THR A 28 15.97 4.40 0.16
CA THR A 28 17.07 3.59 -0.36
C THR A 28 17.79 4.30 -1.51
N ASN A 29 19.13 4.28 -1.46
CA ASN A 29 19.98 4.91 -2.49
C ASN A 29 20.28 3.97 -3.67
N LYS A 30 19.87 2.69 -3.60
CA LYS A 30 20.07 1.68 -4.66
C LYS A 30 18.71 1.20 -5.14
N LEU A 31 18.19 1.83 -6.19
CA LEU A 31 16.91 1.51 -6.79
C LEU A 31 17.11 1.01 -8.21
N GLU A 32 17.09 -0.31 -8.38
CA GLU A 32 17.10 -0.95 -9.70
C GLU A 32 15.70 -1.07 -10.30
N LYS A 33 14.67 -1.10 -9.45
CA LYS A 33 13.27 -1.21 -9.85
C LYS A 33 12.31 -0.50 -8.89
N VAL A 34 11.24 0.07 -9.44
CA VAL A 34 10.18 0.76 -8.70
C VAL A 34 8.82 0.43 -9.30
N LEU A 35 7.82 0.25 -8.43
CA LEU A 35 6.43 0.06 -8.85
C LEU A 35 5.74 1.42 -9.05
N PHE A 36 5.01 1.60 -10.13
CA PHE A 36 4.18 2.78 -10.38
C PHE A 36 3.05 2.45 -11.34
N ASN A 37 1.87 2.94 -11.03
CA ASN A 37 0.71 2.82 -11.91
C ASN A 37 0.01 4.18 -12.03
N TRP A 38 -0.41 4.56 -13.24
CA TRP A 38 -1.21 5.77 -13.46
C TRP A 38 -2.53 5.75 -12.70
N VAL A 39 -3.10 4.57 -12.46
CA VAL A 39 -4.21 4.35 -11.54
C VAL A 39 -3.70 3.59 -10.32
N PRO A 40 -3.37 4.26 -9.20
CA PRO A 40 -2.66 3.66 -8.08
C PRO A 40 -3.53 2.78 -7.17
N LEU A 41 -4.36 1.91 -7.75
CA LEU A 41 -5.28 1.04 -7.00
C LEU A 41 -4.57 0.16 -5.96
N PRO A 42 -3.41 -0.45 -6.24
CA PRO A 42 -2.71 -1.26 -5.23
C PRO A 42 -2.29 -0.44 -4.01
N ASP A 43 -1.71 0.74 -4.23
CA ASP A 43 -1.30 1.64 -3.15
C ASP A 43 -2.51 2.16 -2.37
N ILE A 44 -3.56 2.60 -3.07
CA ILE A 44 -4.81 3.05 -2.44
C ILE A 44 -5.38 1.94 -1.56
N ALA A 45 -5.44 0.70 -2.07
CA ALA A 45 -5.96 -0.43 -1.32
C ALA A 45 -5.09 -0.74 -0.09
N ALA A 46 -3.77 -0.79 -0.24
CA ALA A 46 -2.84 -1.05 0.86
C ALA A 46 -3.03 -0.03 2.00
N TRP A 47 -3.01 1.25 1.67
CA TRP A 47 -3.17 2.33 2.65
C TRP A 47 -4.58 2.41 3.24
N SER A 48 -5.62 2.13 2.46
CA SER A 48 -7.01 2.10 2.96
C SER A 48 -7.23 0.99 3.97
N VAL A 49 -6.70 -0.21 3.70
CA VAL A 49 -6.80 -1.36 4.61
C VAL A 49 -5.98 -1.12 5.87
N PHE A 50 -4.80 -0.50 5.75
CA PHE A 50 -3.98 -0.16 6.90
C PHE A 50 -4.67 0.84 7.84
N VAL A 51 -5.21 1.94 7.28
CA VAL A 51 -5.96 2.94 8.05
C VAL A 51 -7.20 2.34 8.69
N LEU A 52 -7.93 1.48 7.97
CA LEU A 52 -9.08 0.75 8.51
C LEU A 52 -8.67 -0.14 9.68
N GLY A 53 -7.55 -0.86 9.55
CA GLY A 53 -6.98 -1.69 10.61
C GLY A 53 -6.66 -0.89 11.87
N LEU A 54 -6.04 0.29 11.72
CA LEU A 54 -5.75 1.19 12.85
C LEU A 54 -7.02 1.61 13.58
N PHE A 55 -8.04 2.08 12.85
CA PHE A 55 -9.31 2.49 13.47
C PHE A 55 -10.06 1.31 14.09
N ALA A 56 -10.14 0.18 13.40
CA ALA A 56 -10.79 -1.02 13.90
C ALA A 56 -10.12 -1.53 15.19
N SER A 57 -8.78 -1.55 15.22
CA SER A 57 -8.01 -1.94 16.39
C SER A 57 -8.26 -0.99 17.55
N SER A 58 -8.26 0.34 17.30
CA SER A 58 -8.58 1.34 18.32
C SER A 58 -9.99 1.14 18.89
N ILE A 59 -11.00 0.91 18.04
CA ILE A 59 -12.38 0.69 18.49
C ILE A 59 -12.50 -0.59 19.30
N PHE A 60 -11.85 -1.68 18.89
CA PHE A 60 -11.89 -2.93 19.64
C PHE A 60 -11.15 -2.84 20.97
N ILE A 61 -10.06 -2.07 21.05
CA ILE A 61 -9.37 -1.79 22.32
C ILE A 61 -10.29 -0.98 23.24
N SER A 62 -10.88 0.12 22.76
CA SER A 62 -11.83 0.92 23.56
C SER A 62 -13.04 0.11 24.02
N ALA A 63 -13.60 -0.73 23.15
CA ALA A 63 -14.70 -1.63 23.53
C ALA A 63 -14.29 -2.67 24.57
N PHE A 64 -13.02 -3.11 24.55
CA PHE A 64 -12.47 -4.04 25.54
C PHE A 64 -12.23 -3.40 26.91
N LEU A 65 -11.72 -2.17 26.93
CA LEU A 65 -11.44 -1.44 28.17
C LEU A 65 -12.71 -0.85 28.80
N ASP A 66 -13.52 -0.16 28.01
CA ASP A 66 -14.68 0.60 28.50
C ASP A 66 -15.98 -0.23 28.49
N LYS A 67 -15.96 -1.49 28.02
CA LYS A 67 -17.14 -2.34 27.78
C LYS A 67 -18.22 -1.67 26.91
N LYS A 68 -17.83 -0.72 26.05
CA LYS A 68 -18.73 0.02 25.15
C LYS A 68 -19.12 -0.84 23.94
N GLU A 69 -20.33 -0.61 23.45
CA GLU A 69 -20.78 -1.18 22.18
C GLU A 69 -20.00 -0.60 21.00
N VAL A 70 -19.67 -1.45 20.04
CA VAL A 70 -19.03 -1.05 18.78
C VAL A 70 -20.09 -0.44 17.87
N LYS A 71 -20.01 0.87 17.62
CA LYS A 71 -20.90 1.60 16.70
C LYS A 71 -20.09 2.34 15.63
N GLY A 72 -20.70 2.58 14.47
CA GLY A 72 -20.13 3.46 13.44
C GLY A 72 -19.08 2.84 12.50
N LEU A 73 -18.98 1.50 12.43
CA LEU A 73 -17.98 0.81 11.61
C LEU A 73 -18.07 1.19 10.11
N THR A 74 -19.28 1.42 9.59
CA THR A 74 -19.48 1.86 8.20
C THR A 74 -18.86 3.23 7.93
N ARG A 75 -19.00 4.18 8.87
CA ARG A 75 -18.38 5.51 8.75
C ARG A 75 -16.86 5.41 8.75
N VAL A 76 -16.32 4.55 9.61
CA VAL A 76 -14.88 4.26 9.68
C VAL A 76 -14.38 3.70 8.36
N LEU A 77 -15.11 2.78 7.73
CA LEU A 77 -14.76 2.22 6.43
C LEU A 77 -14.66 3.31 5.35
N TYR A 78 -15.67 4.18 5.22
CA TYR A 78 -15.63 5.27 4.25
C TYR A 78 -14.48 6.25 4.49
N ILE A 79 -14.26 6.66 5.73
CA ILE A 79 -13.16 7.56 6.10
C ILE A 79 -11.81 6.91 5.76
N SER A 80 -11.66 5.62 6.04
CA SER A 80 -10.42 4.89 5.77
C SER A 80 -10.10 4.81 4.28
N VAL A 81 -11.13 4.62 3.43
CA VAL A 81 -10.97 4.63 1.97
C VAL A 81 -10.58 6.01 1.47
N ILE A 82 -11.19 7.08 1.98
CA ILE A 82 -10.84 8.46 1.59
C ILE A 82 -9.39 8.79 1.95
N ILE A 83 -8.97 8.46 3.17
CA ILE A 83 -7.60 8.69 3.64
C ILE A 83 -6.61 7.84 2.84
N GLY A 84 -6.91 6.55 2.66
CA GLY A 84 -6.08 5.64 1.89
C GLY A 84 -5.96 6.05 0.42
N MET A 85 -7.03 6.59 -0.17
CA MET A 85 -7.00 7.18 -1.51
C MET A 85 -6.04 8.36 -1.58
N ALA A 86 -6.13 9.31 -0.64
CA ALA A 86 -5.25 10.47 -0.60
C ALA A 86 -3.78 10.07 -0.42
N ILE A 87 -3.48 9.18 0.52
CA ILE A 87 -2.12 8.73 0.83
C ILE A 87 -1.54 7.89 -0.32
N GLY A 88 -2.26 6.85 -0.76
CA GLY A 88 -1.79 5.95 -1.81
C GLY A 88 -1.55 6.67 -3.14
N THR A 89 -2.43 7.60 -3.50
CA THR A 89 -2.22 8.44 -4.70
C THR A 89 -0.99 9.32 -4.55
N SER A 90 -0.84 10.00 -3.40
CA SER A 90 0.30 10.89 -3.16
C SER A 90 1.63 10.16 -3.21
N ILE A 91 1.73 8.99 -2.58
CA ILE A 91 2.95 8.17 -2.58
C ILE A 91 3.30 7.69 -3.98
N ASN A 92 2.30 7.18 -4.72
CA ASN A 92 2.53 6.72 -6.08
C ASN A 92 3.05 7.85 -7.00
N TYR A 93 2.41 9.01 -6.98
CA TYR A 93 2.87 10.17 -7.75
C TYR A 93 4.22 10.70 -7.26
N ALA A 94 4.48 10.68 -5.96
CA ALA A 94 5.78 11.03 -5.42
C ALA A 94 6.88 10.10 -5.93
N ARG A 95 6.63 8.79 -6.09
CA ARG A 95 7.62 7.86 -6.69
C ARG A 95 7.93 8.26 -8.12
N TYR A 96 6.92 8.68 -8.88
CA TYR A 96 7.14 9.16 -10.24
C TYR A 96 8.01 10.42 -10.28
N CYS A 97 7.63 11.44 -9.51
CA CYS A 97 8.29 12.74 -9.53
C CYS A 97 9.70 12.73 -8.92
N PHE A 98 9.92 11.99 -7.84
CA PHE A 98 11.16 12.03 -7.07
C PHE A 98 12.08 10.84 -7.29
N ILE A 99 11.61 9.76 -7.91
CA ILE A 99 12.41 8.56 -8.13
C ILE A 99 12.50 8.22 -9.62
N ILE A 100 11.38 8.00 -10.31
CA ILE A 100 11.39 7.53 -11.71
C ILE A 100 11.96 8.60 -12.64
N LYS A 101 11.38 9.81 -12.64
CA LYS A 101 11.79 10.90 -13.53
C LYS A 101 13.24 11.34 -13.33
N PRO A 102 13.76 11.58 -12.11
CA PRO A 102 15.13 12.02 -11.93
C PRO A 102 16.18 10.92 -12.15
N ASN A 103 15.84 9.63 -11.92
CA ASN A 103 16.77 8.52 -12.16
C ASN A 103 16.67 7.95 -13.59
N GLY A 104 15.83 8.52 -14.46
CA GLY A 104 15.70 8.09 -15.85
C GLY A 104 15.20 6.65 -16.02
N LEU A 105 14.41 6.14 -15.07
CA LEU A 105 13.91 4.76 -15.12
C LEU A 105 12.91 4.59 -16.28
N LEU A 106 12.99 3.45 -16.96
CA LEU A 106 12.16 3.11 -18.11
C LEU A 106 11.10 2.07 -17.74
N GLU A 107 9.95 2.13 -18.39
CA GLU A 107 8.88 1.15 -18.23
C GLU A 107 9.26 -0.20 -18.88
N CYS A 108 9.02 -1.33 -18.18
CA CYS A 108 9.30 -2.66 -18.73
C CYS A 108 8.33 -3.00 -19.89
N PRO A 109 8.81 -3.43 -21.08
CA PRO A 109 7.98 -3.71 -22.25
C PRO A 109 7.07 -4.92 -22.04
N LEU A 110 5.85 -4.83 -22.58
CA LEU A 110 4.80 -5.86 -22.58
C LEU A 110 5.21 -7.12 -23.37
N LYS A 111 5.98 -8.05 -22.78
CA LYS A 111 6.13 -9.39 -23.39
C LYS A 111 4.78 -10.13 -23.42
N ILE A 112 4.36 -10.53 -24.61
CA ILE A 112 3.20 -11.38 -24.94
C ILE A 112 3.43 -12.76 -24.30
N GLY A 113 3.12 -12.93 -23.02
CA GLY A 113 3.37 -14.19 -22.31
C GLY A 113 3.43 -14.05 -20.79
N TYR A 114 3.80 -12.87 -20.28
CA TYR A 114 3.73 -12.56 -18.86
C TYR A 114 2.29 -12.24 -18.46
N LYS A 115 1.45 -13.27 -18.41
CA LYS A 115 0.12 -13.17 -17.79
C LYS A 115 0.31 -12.97 -16.28
N LYS A 116 0.29 -11.71 -15.84
CA LYS A 116 0.05 -11.27 -14.46
C LYS A 116 1.18 -11.48 -13.44
N ASN A 117 2.41 -11.04 -13.74
CA ASN A 117 3.39 -10.86 -12.66
C ASN A 117 3.08 -9.55 -11.90
N LEU A 118 2.90 -9.62 -10.58
CA LEU A 118 2.41 -8.52 -9.72
C LEU A 118 3.45 -7.41 -9.46
N MET A 119 4.69 -7.56 -9.96
CA MET A 119 5.82 -6.66 -9.69
C MET A 119 6.40 -6.05 -10.97
N ARG A 120 5.57 -5.41 -11.80
CA ARG A 120 6.06 -4.60 -12.91
C ARG A 120 6.08 -3.12 -12.45
N ASP A 121 6.99 -2.29 -12.98
CA ASP A 121 6.57 -1.08 -13.71
C ASP A 121 7.69 -0.09 -14.08
N TYR A 122 8.83 0.06 -13.38
CA TYR A 122 9.97 0.87 -13.89
C TYR A 122 11.33 0.30 -13.47
N VAL A 123 12.32 0.27 -14.37
CA VAL A 123 13.67 -0.30 -14.15
C VAL A 123 14.79 0.55 -14.77
N THR A 124 16.03 0.31 -14.35
CA THR A 124 17.25 0.92 -14.92
C THR A 124 17.72 0.27 -16.23
N ASP A 125 17.50 -1.04 -16.41
CA ASP A 125 17.89 -1.81 -17.60
C ASP A 125 16.78 -2.82 -17.96
N LEU A 126 16.46 -2.93 -19.25
CA LEU A 126 15.48 -3.88 -19.77
C LEU A 126 15.91 -5.33 -19.58
N SER A 127 17.22 -5.62 -19.52
CA SER A 127 17.74 -6.97 -19.27
C SER A 127 17.27 -7.54 -17.92
N LEU A 128 17.00 -6.66 -16.93
CA LEU A 128 16.42 -7.01 -15.63
C LEU A 128 14.95 -7.47 -15.77
N CYS A 129 14.19 -6.90 -16.72
CA CYS A 129 12.83 -7.34 -17.02
C CYS A 129 12.81 -8.71 -17.73
N GLU A 130 13.90 -9.13 -18.38
CA GLU A 130 13.95 -10.39 -19.13
C GLU A 130 14.38 -11.60 -18.29
N LYS A 131 14.99 -11.37 -17.12
CA LYS A 131 15.50 -12.41 -16.21
C LYS A 131 14.52 -12.82 -15.09
N LEU A 132 13.39 -12.13 -14.95
CA LEU A 132 12.30 -12.40 -13.99
C LEU A 132 11.08 -12.96 -14.69
#